data_AF-A0A497P3W5-F1
#
_entry.id   AF-A0A497P3W5-F1
#
_cell.length_a   1.000
_cell.length_b   1.000
_cell.length_c   1.000
_cell.angle_alpha   90.00
_cell.angle_beta   90.00
_cell.angle_gamma   90.00
#
_symmetry.space_group_name_H-M   'P 1'
#
loop_
_entity.id
_entity.type
_entity.pdbx_description
1 polymer ?
#
loop_
_entity_poly.entity_id
_entity_poly.type
_entity_poly.pdbx_seq_one_letter_code
_entity_poly.pdbx_strand_id
1 'polypeptide(L)'
;MTRKTGKQAFIDWTTEKTKNLLEASKSLIPISDVHYPGHTWSIVKLLILSGWVYVYTTIIPKHYKEYWYIDLLAGSGTTYVKETGDVVIGSPFIAHFFAYNQFTKYIYFEKNRRRYEALRRRASKLMGSKAVVINEDCNEAIREALPAKRNVHSLVFIDNEGFDVYWSTISTLLGYNTDILIVFPTSSSVRPKSGLEKLKLFYRDLSWLRAQDKEEFLEAYMQQLGEEYRRLRRKEEYVSNIRVGSRQFYYDVILVCKKGPYIRAWEYFKGRLDWQNPAIIETTLDILHGRATRIDWFIGLQEEIASINRKMERKTQKSLEEFII
;
A
#
# COMPACT_ATOMS: atom_id res chain seq x y z
N MET A 1 -14.03 -14.32 34.89
CA MET A 1 -13.55 -14.02 33.53
C MET A 1 -12.44 -12.99 33.62
N THR A 2 -11.19 -13.37 33.32
CA THR A 2 -10.04 -12.45 33.33
C THR A 2 -10.08 -11.54 32.10
N ARG A 3 -10.01 -10.21 32.29
CA ARG A 3 -9.81 -9.27 31.19
C ARG A 3 -8.46 -9.56 30.53
N LYS A 4 -8.46 -9.95 29.25
CA LYS A 4 -7.22 -10.04 28.46
C LYS A 4 -6.54 -8.68 28.44
N THR A 5 -5.22 -8.65 28.59
CA THR A 5 -4.43 -7.43 28.39
C THR A 5 -4.48 -7.01 26.92
N GLY A 6 -4.30 -5.72 26.63
CA GLY A 6 -4.34 -5.22 25.24
C GLY A 6 -3.36 -5.94 24.31
N LYS A 7 -2.18 -6.29 24.82
CA LYS A 7 -1.17 -7.09 24.12
C LYS A 7 -1.65 -8.51 23.78
N GLN A 8 -2.31 -9.21 24.71
CA GLN A 8 -2.84 -10.55 24.43
C GLN A 8 -3.95 -10.52 23.38
N ALA A 9 -4.90 -9.59 23.50
CA ALA A 9 -5.99 -9.45 22.54
C ALA A 9 -5.49 -9.15 21.11
N PHE A 10 -4.34 -8.50 20.96
CA PHE A 10 -3.72 -8.23 19.66
C PHE A 10 -2.92 -9.41 19.09
N ILE A 11 -2.23 -10.18 19.94
CA ILE A 11 -1.61 -11.45 19.53
C ILE A 11 -2.70 -12.38 18.98
N ASP A 12 -3.83 -12.47 19.68
CA ASP A 12 -5.00 -13.25 19.25
C ASP A 12 -5.52 -12.73 17.89
N TRP A 13 -5.75 -11.42 17.74
CA TRP A 13 -6.19 -10.80 16.48
C TRP A 13 -5.23 -11.08 15.32
N THR A 14 -3.92 -10.94 15.52
CA THR A 14 -2.95 -11.12 14.43
C THR A 14 -2.82 -12.60 14.06
N THR A 15 -2.89 -13.50 15.05
CA THR A 15 -2.96 -14.95 14.82
C THR A 15 -4.20 -15.32 14.02
N GLU A 16 -5.37 -14.73 14.36
CA GLU A 16 -6.61 -14.92 13.62
C GLU A 16 -6.48 -14.42 12.17
N LYS A 17 -5.96 -13.19 11.95
CA LYS A 17 -5.72 -12.67 10.59
C LYS A 17 -4.80 -13.57 9.79
N THR A 18 -3.70 -14.03 10.40
CA THR A 18 -2.69 -14.91 9.82
C THR A 18 -3.26 -16.30 9.47
N LYS A 19 -4.15 -16.84 10.30
CA LYS A 19 -4.90 -18.08 10.02
C LYS A 19 -5.88 -17.89 8.87
N ASN A 20 -6.69 -16.82 8.89
CA ASN A 20 -7.65 -16.50 7.84
C ASN A 20 -6.95 -16.28 6.49
N LEU A 21 -5.74 -15.69 6.51
CA LEU A 21 -4.84 -15.56 5.37
C LEU A 21 -4.52 -16.92 4.74
N LEU A 22 -4.09 -17.89 5.56
CA LEU A 22 -3.70 -19.22 5.11
C LEU A 22 -4.89 -20.04 4.58
N GLU A 23 -6.04 -19.98 5.25
CA GLU A 23 -7.26 -20.64 4.79
C GLU A 23 -7.75 -20.04 3.46
N ALA A 24 -7.68 -18.71 3.32
CA ALA A 24 -7.99 -18.05 2.06
C ALA A 24 -6.97 -18.38 0.96
N SER A 25 -5.67 -18.39 1.23
CA SER A 25 -4.62 -18.78 0.26
C SER A 25 -4.90 -20.17 -0.32
N LYS A 26 -5.19 -21.16 0.53
CA LYS A 26 -5.60 -22.52 0.11
C LYS A 26 -6.87 -22.53 -0.77
N SER A 27 -7.78 -21.57 -0.57
CA SER A 27 -9.05 -21.45 -1.28
C SER A 27 -8.99 -20.60 -2.56
N LEU A 28 -8.04 -19.66 -2.66
CA LEU A 28 -7.94 -18.65 -3.71
C LEU A 28 -6.85 -18.97 -4.75
N ILE A 29 -5.73 -19.56 -4.33
CA ILE A 29 -4.65 -19.92 -5.23
C ILE A 29 -5.15 -20.89 -6.33
N PRO A 30 -5.84 -22.02 -6.01
CA PRO A 30 -6.25 -23.01 -7.01
C PRO A 30 -7.34 -22.57 -8.00
N ILE A 31 -7.89 -21.35 -7.86
CA ILE A 31 -8.93 -20.80 -8.77
C ILE A 31 -8.37 -20.53 -10.18
N SER A 32 -7.05 -20.38 -10.30
CA SER A 32 -6.36 -20.34 -11.59
C SER A 32 -4.89 -20.70 -11.42
N ASP A 33 -4.34 -21.31 -12.47
CA ASP A 33 -2.92 -21.41 -12.81
C ASP A 33 -2.21 -20.06 -13.04
N VAL A 34 -2.97 -18.98 -13.30
CA VAL A 34 -2.40 -17.67 -13.61
C VAL A 34 -1.96 -16.97 -12.32
N HIS A 35 -0.65 -16.81 -12.18
CA HIS A 35 0.03 -16.09 -11.10
C HIS A 35 0.90 -14.96 -11.69
N TYR A 36 1.08 -13.86 -10.96
CA TYR A 36 2.01 -12.80 -11.35
C TYR A 36 3.45 -13.26 -11.07
N PRO A 37 4.41 -13.15 -12.01
CA PRO A 37 5.78 -13.57 -11.76
C PRO A 37 6.50 -12.55 -10.87
N GLY A 38 6.96 -12.99 -9.69
CA GLY A 38 7.70 -12.16 -8.75
C GLY A 38 9.03 -12.78 -8.33
N HIS A 39 9.81 -11.97 -7.63
CA HIS A 39 11.06 -12.38 -6.97
C HIS A 39 10.90 -12.27 -5.44
N THR A 40 11.77 -12.93 -4.68
CA THR A 40 11.76 -12.88 -3.20
C THR A 40 11.80 -11.48 -2.60
N TRP A 41 12.50 -10.53 -3.23
CA TRP A 41 12.45 -9.12 -2.81
C TRP A 41 11.12 -8.44 -3.16
N SER A 42 10.51 -8.76 -4.30
CA SER A 42 9.26 -8.13 -4.76
C SER A 42 8.08 -8.36 -3.81
N ILE A 43 8.09 -9.40 -2.97
CA ILE A 43 6.99 -9.64 -2.02
C ILE A 43 7.09 -8.80 -0.75
N VAL A 44 8.25 -8.21 -0.42
CA VAL A 44 8.44 -7.43 0.82
C VAL A 44 7.59 -6.15 0.82
N LYS A 45 7.23 -5.60 -0.35
CA LYS A 45 6.25 -4.49 -0.46
C LYS A 45 4.87 -4.84 0.10
N LEU A 46 4.50 -6.12 0.12
CA LEU A 46 3.25 -6.61 0.72
C LEU A 46 3.27 -6.50 2.24
N LEU A 47 4.45 -6.63 2.87
CA LEU A 47 4.64 -6.37 4.30
C LEU A 47 4.44 -4.89 4.60
N ILE A 48 4.95 -3.99 3.75
CA ILE A 48 4.76 -2.55 3.90
C ILE A 48 3.29 -2.16 3.73
N LEU A 49 2.64 -2.70 2.70
CA LEU A 49 1.22 -2.53 2.44
C LEU A 49 0.38 -3.02 3.63
N SER A 50 0.68 -4.18 4.21
CA SER A 50 -0.10 -4.74 5.33
C SER A 50 -0.05 -3.85 6.58
N GLY A 51 1.12 -3.32 6.93
CA GLY A 51 1.29 -2.36 8.02
C GLY A 51 0.51 -1.07 7.78
N TRP A 52 0.62 -0.48 6.59
CA TRP A 52 -0.09 0.78 6.30
C TRP A 52 -1.60 0.61 6.13
N VAL A 53 -2.07 -0.50 5.57
CA VAL A 53 -3.51 -0.86 5.53
C VAL A 53 -4.10 -0.91 6.95
N TYR A 54 -3.40 -1.50 7.90
CA TYR A 54 -3.81 -1.54 9.30
C TYR A 54 -3.92 -0.11 9.89
N VAL A 55 -2.91 0.74 9.69
CA VAL A 55 -2.92 2.15 10.12
C VAL A 55 -4.10 2.91 9.51
N TYR A 56 -4.23 2.88 8.19
CA TYR A 56 -5.26 3.58 7.42
C TYR A 56 -6.66 3.18 7.90
N THR A 57 -6.94 1.87 7.95
CA THR A 57 -8.25 1.34 8.32
C THR A 57 -8.58 1.45 9.82
N THR A 58 -7.63 1.83 10.66
CA THR A 58 -7.89 2.17 12.07
C THR A 58 -8.30 3.64 12.25
N ILE A 59 -7.90 4.53 11.32
CA ILE A 59 -8.02 5.99 11.49
C ILE A 59 -9.07 6.59 10.54
N ILE A 60 -8.97 6.31 9.25
CA ILE A 60 -9.84 6.91 8.23
C ILE A 60 -11.35 6.68 8.47
N PRO A 61 -11.81 5.51 8.97
CA PRO A 61 -13.23 5.28 9.25
C PRO A 61 -13.81 6.19 10.34
N LYS A 62 -12.98 6.83 11.17
CA LYS A 62 -13.41 7.83 12.17
C LYS A 62 -13.77 9.17 11.55
N HIS A 63 -13.37 9.40 10.30
CA HIS A 63 -13.51 10.68 9.59
C HIS A 63 -14.31 10.57 8.29
N TYR A 64 -14.40 9.37 7.70
CA TYR A 64 -15.09 9.12 6.43
C TYR A 64 -15.99 7.88 6.54
N LYS A 65 -17.26 8.02 6.13
CA LYS A 65 -18.22 6.90 6.07
C LYS A 65 -17.91 5.91 4.96
N GLU A 66 -17.33 6.41 3.86
CA GLU A 66 -16.89 5.60 2.72
C GLU A 66 -15.37 5.70 2.58
N TYR A 67 -14.72 4.55 2.50
CA TYR A 67 -13.28 4.46 2.31
C TYR A 67 -12.93 3.25 1.45
N TRP A 68 -12.25 3.51 0.34
CA TRP A 68 -12.02 2.52 -0.72
C TRP A 68 -10.55 2.10 -0.76
N TYR A 69 -10.29 0.86 -1.16
CA TYR A 69 -8.95 0.43 -1.58
C TYR A 69 -8.90 0.38 -3.11
N ILE A 70 -7.86 0.97 -3.71
CA ILE A 70 -7.66 1.03 -5.16
C ILE A 70 -6.27 0.48 -5.49
N ASP A 71 -6.20 -0.52 -6.35
CA ASP A 71 -4.95 -1.14 -6.80
C ASP A 71 -4.82 -0.97 -8.32
N LEU A 72 -3.85 -0.16 -8.76
CA LEU A 72 -3.72 0.21 -10.17
C LEU A 72 -3.04 -0.85 -11.03
N LEU A 73 -2.33 -1.79 -10.42
CA LEU A 73 -1.53 -2.82 -11.09
C LEU A 73 -1.71 -4.17 -10.36
N ALA A 74 -2.97 -4.56 -10.19
CA ALA A 74 -3.41 -5.62 -9.25
C ALA A 74 -2.94 -7.05 -9.59
N GLY A 75 -2.35 -7.26 -10.77
CA GLY A 75 -1.87 -8.55 -11.21
C GLY A 75 -3.00 -9.57 -11.34
N SER A 76 -2.70 -10.82 -11.01
CA SER A 76 -3.71 -11.88 -10.87
C SER A 76 -4.28 -12.00 -9.45
N GLY A 77 -3.92 -11.08 -8.54
CA GLY A 77 -4.15 -11.21 -7.09
C GLY A 77 -3.28 -12.25 -6.37
N THR A 78 -2.36 -12.92 -7.07
CA THR A 78 -1.37 -13.86 -6.50
C THR A 78 -0.04 -13.72 -7.22
N THR A 79 1.05 -14.01 -6.52
CA THR A 79 2.44 -13.90 -7.01
C THR A 79 3.13 -15.26 -6.89
N TYR A 80 3.72 -15.74 -7.98
CA TYR A 80 4.62 -16.89 -8.00
C TYR A 80 6.06 -16.38 -7.77
N VAL A 81 6.70 -16.84 -6.69
CA VAL A 81 8.05 -16.45 -6.29
C VAL A 81 9.04 -17.40 -6.95
N LYS A 82 9.81 -16.90 -7.93
CA LYS A 82 10.65 -17.76 -8.79
C LYS A 82 11.71 -18.55 -8.04
N GLU A 83 12.31 -17.97 -7.00
CA GLU A 83 13.44 -18.57 -6.28
C GLU A 83 13.01 -19.71 -5.34
N THR A 84 11.78 -19.67 -4.81
CA THR A 84 11.28 -20.67 -3.85
C THR A 84 10.23 -21.62 -4.44
N GLY A 85 9.60 -21.23 -5.56
CA GLY A 85 8.45 -21.93 -6.14
C GLY A 85 7.12 -21.65 -5.42
N ASP A 86 7.12 -20.82 -4.38
CA ASP A 86 5.92 -20.49 -3.61
C ASP A 86 4.92 -19.68 -4.44
N VAL A 87 3.62 -19.91 -4.22
CA VAL A 87 2.56 -18.98 -4.64
C VAL A 87 2.00 -18.29 -3.42
N VAL A 88 2.19 -16.97 -3.35
CA VAL A 88 1.65 -16.12 -2.30
C VAL A 88 0.49 -15.27 -2.81
N ILE A 89 -0.36 -14.80 -1.91
CA ILE A 89 -1.40 -13.80 -2.21
C ILE A 89 -0.79 -12.41 -2.46
N GLY A 90 -1.38 -11.66 -3.39
CA GLY A 90 -0.93 -10.32 -3.78
C GLY A 90 -1.66 -9.18 -3.06
N SER A 91 -1.29 -7.94 -3.41
CA SER A 91 -1.80 -6.70 -2.81
C SER A 91 -3.34 -6.58 -2.73
N PRO A 92 -4.15 -7.06 -3.72
CA PRO A 92 -5.62 -7.02 -3.63
C PRO A 92 -6.18 -7.67 -2.36
N PHE A 93 -5.58 -8.79 -1.94
CA PHE A 93 -6.06 -9.59 -0.81
C PHE A 93 -5.34 -9.22 0.49
N ILE A 94 -4.08 -8.80 0.43
CA ILE A 94 -3.39 -8.22 1.59
C ILE A 94 -4.17 -7.04 2.17
N ALA A 95 -4.68 -6.15 1.32
CA ALA A 95 -5.55 -5.05 1.73
C ALA A 95 -6.88 -5.50 2.36
N HIS A 96 -7.39 -6.69 2.00
CA HIS A 96 -8.58 -7.27 2.63
C HIS A 96 -8.27 -7.86 4.02
N PHE A 97 -7.23 -8.70 4.14
CA PHE A 97 -6.96 -9.42 5.39
C PHE A 97 -6.38 -8.52 6.49
N PHE A 98 -5.44 -7.63 6.18
CA PHE A 98 -4.79 -6.78 7.18
C PHE A 98 -5.58 -5.52 7.55
N ALA A 99 -6.73 -5.29 6.90
CA ALA A 99 -7.66 -4.24 7.30
C ALA A 99 -8.22 -4.50 8.70
N TYR A 100 -8.10 -3.50 9.58
CA TYR A 100 -8.71 -3.50 10.91
C TYR A 100 -10.22 -3.32 10.78
N ASN A 101 -10.66 -2.25 10.09
CA ASN A 101 -12.02 -2.13 9.56
C ASN A 101 -12.00 -2.40 8.04
N GLN A 102 -12.89 -3.27 7.57
CA GLN A 102 -12.97 -3.64 6.15
C GLN A 102 -13.30 -2.43 5.26
N PHE A 103 -12.62 -2.28 4.13
CA PHE A 103 -12.92 -1.21 3.16
C PHE A 103 -14.36 -1.33 2.66
N THR A 104 -14.98 -0.19 2.39
CA THR A 104 -16.37 -0.15 1.90
C THR A 104 -16.46 -0.57 0.43
N LYS A 105 -15.37 -0.43 -0.33
CA LYS A 105 -15.23 -0.89 -1.71
C LYS A 105 -13.77 -1.21 -2.03
N TYR A 106 -13.54 -2.19 -2.90
CA TYR A 106 -12.25 -2.52 -3.49
C TYR A 106 -12.33 -2.34 -5.00
N ILE A 107 -11.35 -1.67 -5.60
CA ILE A 107 -11.25 -1.42 -7.04
C ILE A 107 -9.87 -1.90 -7.51
N TYR A 108 -9.85 -2.76 -8.51
CA TYR A 108 -8.62 -3.36 -9.03
C TYR A 108 -8.52 -3.19 -10.55
N PHE A 109 -7.38 -2.70 -11.03
CA PHE A 109 -7.09 -2.58 -12.47
C PHE A 109 -6.11 -3.68 -12.89
N GLU A 110 -6.41 -4.33 -14.01
CA GLU A 110 -5.50 -5.27 -14.66
C GLU A 110 -5.77 -5.33 -16.17
N LYS A 111 -4.83 -4.79 -16.96
CA LYS A 111 -4.92 -4.70 -18.43
C LYS A 111 -4.87 -6.08 -19.13
N ASN A 112 -4.10 -7.04 -18.60
CA ASN A 112 -3.96 -8.36 -19.21
C ASN A 112 -5.19 -9.25 -18.92
N ARG A 113 -5.93 -9.63 -19.98
CA ARG A 113 -7.15 -10.45 -19.90
C ARG A 113 -7.02 -11.73 -19.06
N ARG A 114 -5.89 -12.46 -19.14
CA ARG A 114 -5.69 -13.70 -18.35
C ARG A 114 -5.51 -13.42 -16.86
N ARG A 115 -4.70 -12.41 -16.51
CA ARG A 115 -4.51 -11.99 -15.11
C ARG A 115 -5.81 -11.41 -14.54
N TYR A 116 -6.52 -10.61 -15.33
CA TYR A 116 -7.83 -10.06 -15.01
C TYR A 116 -8.85 -11.14 -14.64
N GLU A 117 -9.08 -12.15 -15.49
CA GLU A 117 -10.08 -13.19 -15.18
C GLU A 117 -9.71 -14.00 -13.93
N ALA A 118 -8.42 -14.29 -13.73
CA ALA A 118 -7.94 -14.96 -12.53
C ALA A 118 -8.18 -14.10 -11.26
N LEU A 119 -7.87 -12.80 -11.31
CA LEU A 119 -8.14 -11.85 -10.24
C LEU A 119 -9.65 -11.71 -9.97
N ARG A 120 -10.46 -11.56 -11.03
CA ARG A 120 -11.92 -11.43 -10.95
C ARG A 120 -12.56 -12.63 -10.26
N ARG A 121 -12.20 -13.87 -10.65
CA ARG A 121 -12.72 -15.08 -10.01
C ARG A 121 -12.33 -15.16 -8.53
N ARG A 122 -11.08 -14.84 -8.19
CA ARG A 122 -10.58 -14.83 -6.80
C ARG A 122 -11.28 -13.75 -5.96
N ALA A 123 -11.35 -12.52 -6.46
CA ALA A 123 -12.00 -11.39 -5.79
C ALA A 123 -13.51 -11.62 -5.60
N SER A 124 -14.20 -12.16 -6.62
CA SER A 124 -15.62 -12.49 -6.53
C SER A 124 -15.89 -13.57 -5.48
N LYS A 125 -15.01 -14.57 -5.31
CA LYS A 125 -15.16 -15.60 -4.27
C LYS A 125 -14.94 -15.05 -2.86
N LEU A 126 -14.00 -14.12 -2.69
CA LEU A 126 -13.63 -13.58 -1.38
C LEU A 126 -14.54 -12.43 -0.91
N MET A 127 -14.88 -11.50 -1.80
CA MET A 127 -15.51 -10.21 -1.46
C MET A 127 -16.84 -9.96 -2.17
N GLY A 128 -17.24 -10.82 -3.12
CA GLY A 128 -18.46 -10.65 -3.90
C GLY A 128 -18.55 -9.25 -4.54
N SER A 129 -19.71 -8.60 -4.39
CA SER A 129 -19.99 -7.27 -4.94
C SER A 129 -19.18 -6.11 -4.34
N LYS A 130 -18.43 -6.32 -3.25
CA LYS A 130 -17.54 -5.27 -2.70
C LYS A 130 -16.29 -5.04 -3.56
N ALA A 131 -15.92 -6.01 -4.41
CA ALA A 131 -14.76 -5.92 -5.28
C ALA A 131 -15.18 -5.69 -6.75
N VAL A 132 -14.66 -4.62 -7.35
CA VAL A 132 -14.81 -4.32 -8.78
C VAL A 132 -13.46 -4.52 -9.44
N VAL A 133 -13.42 -5.34 -10.49
CA VAL A 133 -12.21 -5.57 -11.29
C VAL A 133 -12.43 -4.96 -12.68
N ILE A 134 -11.51 -4.13 -13.12
CA ILE A 134 -11.56 -3.37 -14.38
C ILE A 134 -10.46 -3.92 -15.32
N ASN A 135 -10.84 -4.37 -16.51
CA ASN A 135 -9.90 -4.92 -17.50
C ASN A 135 -9.37 -3.85 -18.47
N GLU A 136 -8.79 -2.79 -17.95
CA GLU A 136 -8.32 -1.67 -18.75
C GLU A 136 -6.96 -1.18 -18.31
N ASP A 137 -6.38 -0.26 -19.07
CA ASP A 137 -5.22 0.49 -18.63
C ASP A 137 -5.66 1.48 -17.53
N CYS A 138 -4.99 1.44 -16.38
CA CYS A 138 -5.30 2.34 -15.28
C CYS A 138 -5.14 3.82 -15.67
N ASN A 139 -4.28 4.14 -16.64
CA ASN A 139 -4.03 5.53 -17.05
C ASN A 139 -5.21 6.16 -17.78
N GLU A 140 -6.00 5.36 -18.49
CA GLU A 140 -7.21 5.79 -19.17
C GLU A 140 -8.42 5.75 -18.21
N ALA A 141 -8.61 4.61 -17.53
CA ALA A 141 -9.84 4.30 -16.81
C ALA A 141 -9.94 4.90 -15.39
N ILE A 142 -8.86 5.43 -14.81
CA ILE A 142 -8.88 5.89 -13.40
C ILE A 142 -9.91 6.99 -13.12
N ARG A 143 -10.17 7.88 -14.09
CA ARG A 143 -11.05 9.04 -13.90
C ARG A 143 -12.49 8.64 -13.62
N GLU A 144 -12.95 7.57 -14.25
CA GLU A 144 -14.32 7.04 -14.13
C GLU A 144 -14.47 6.15 -12.89
N ALA A 145 -13.39 5.49 -12.46
CA ALA A 145 -13.38 4.64 -11.28
C ALA A 145 -13.29 5.40 -9.95
N LEU A 146 -12.83 6.66 -9.97
CA LEU A 146 -12.67 7.49 -8.78
C LEU A 146 -14.03 7.98 -8.23
N PRO A 147 -14.14 8.22 -6.91
CA PRO A 147 -15.39 8.65 -6.31
C PRO A 147 -15.78 10.07 -6.75
N ALA A 148 -16.91 10.20 -7.45
CA ALA A 148 -17.46 11.49 -7.87
C ALA A 148 -17.73 12.46 -6.69
N LYS A 149 -17.88 11.94 -5.46
CA LYS A 149 -18.09 12.72 -4.24
C LYS A 149 -16.81 12.82 -3.41
N ARG A 150 -16.49 14.04 -2.95
CA ARG A 150 -15.33 14.33 -2.08
C ARG A 150 -15.45 13.81 -0.63
N ASN A 151 -16.54 13.13 -0.27
CA ASN A 151 -16.74 12.51 1.06
C ASN A 151 -16.22 11.06 1.16
N VAL A 152 -15.61 10.54 0.09
CA VAL A 152 -14.90 9.25 0.09
C VAL A 152 -13.41 9.51 0.30
N HIS A 153 -12.73 8.65 1.08
CA HIS A 153 -11.26 8.60 1.14
C HIS A 153 -10.75 7.31 0.47
N SER A 154 -9.59 7.32 -0.19
CA SER A 154 -9.05 6.10 -0.81
C SER A 154 -7.63 5.81 -0.36
N LEU A 155 -7.32 4.54 -0.09
CA LEU A 155 -5.94 4.06 -0.06
C LEU A 155 -5.63 3.53 -1.45
N VAL A 156 -4.61 4.09 -2.09
CA VAL A 156 -4.22 3.74 -3.45
C VAL A 156 -2.86 3.04 -3.41
N PHE A 157 -2.76 1.86 -4.02
CA PHE A 157 -1.51 1.14 -4.21
C PHE A 157 -1.12 1.16 -5.69
N ILE A 158 0.14 1.50 -5.96
CA ILE A 158 0.71 1.67 -7.29
C ILE A 158 2.01 0.87 -7.37
N ASP A 159 1.92 -0.36 -7.89
CA ASP A 159 3.07 -1.27 -8.00
C ASP A 159 3.96 -0.97 -9.22
N ASN A 160 4.55 0.22 -9.28
CA ASN A 160 5.09 0.78 -10.52
C ASN A 160 6.49 0.27 -10.92
N GLU A 161 6.78 -1.02 -10.69
CA GLU A 161 8.08 -1.65 -10.99
C GLU A 161 8.54 -1.45 -12.46
N GLY A 162 7.59 -1.27 -13.39
CA GLY A 162 7.84 -1.11 -14.84
C GLY A 162 7.65 0.29 -15.43
N PHE A 163 7.40 1.33 -14.62
CA PHE A 163 7.00 2.68 -15.06
C PHE A 163 5.71 2.68 -15.92
N ASP A 164 4.74 1.87 -15.54
CA ASP A 164 3.48 1.66 -16.27
C ASP A 164 2.37 2.63 -15.86
N VAL A 165 2.46 3.27 -14.70
CA VAL A 165 1.54 4.33 -14.24
C VAL A 165 2.18 5.70 -14.48
N TYR A 166 1.46 6.57 -15.18
CA TYR A 166 1.92 7.89 -15.63
C TYR A 166 1.69 9.00 -14.60
N TRP A 167 2.44 10.09 -14.73
CA TRP A 167 2.31 11.28 -13.91
C TRP A 167 0.90 11.89 -13.97
N SER A 168 0.24 11.86 -15.13
CA SER A 168 -1.13 12.36 -15.29
C SER A 168 -2.14 11.61 -14.41
N THR A 169 -1.97 10.28 -14.29
CA THR A 169 -2.74 9.40 -13.40
C THR A 169 -2.49 9.76 -11.94
N ILE A 170 -1.23 9.96 -11.58
CA ILE A 170 -0.81 10.26 -10.20
C ILE A 170 -1.24 11.67 -9.78
N SER A 171 -1.03 12.69 -10.61
CA SER A 171 -1.58 14.04 -10.44
C SER A 171 -3.11 14.01 -10.28
N THR A 172 -3.82 13.22 -11.09
CA THR A 172 -5.27 13.03 -10.92
C THR A 172 -5.59 12.50 -9.52
N LEU A 173 -4.91 11.44 -9.06
CA LEU A 173 -5.11 10.85 -7.73
C LEU A 173 -4.75 11.77 -6.57
N LEU A 174 -3.69 12.58 -6.72
CA LEU A 174 -3.27 13.60 -5.75
C LEU A 174 -4.31 14.73 -5.61
N GLY A 175 -5.24 14.90 -6.55
CA GLY A 175 -6.36 15.84 -6.45
C GLY A 175 -7.54 15.37 -5.58
N TYR A 176 -7.57 14.08 -5.21
CA TYR A 176 -8.63 13.47 -4.42
C TYR A 176 -8.25 13.33 -2.93
N ASN A 177 -9.19 12.84 -2.13
CA ASN A 177 -8.93 12.47 -0.75
C ASN A 177 -8.25 11.10 -0.69
N THR A 178 -6.95 11.08 -0.92
CA THR A 178 -6.14 9.85 -0.99
C THR A 178 -5.00 9.84 0.02
N ASP A 179 -4.64 8.63 0.45
CA ASP A 179 -3.28 8.23 0.80
C ASP A 179 -2.79 7.32 -0.34
N ILE A 180 -1.55 7.49 -0.80
CA ILE A 180 -0.99 6.75 -1.93
C ILE A 180 0.31 6.06 -1.51
N LEU A 181 0.42 4.76 -1.78
CA LEU A 181 1.65 3.98 -1.71
C LEU A 181 2.14 3.68 -3.12
N ILE A 182 3.35 4.13 -3.46
CA ILE A 182 3.95 3.98 -4.78
C ILE A 182 5.23 3.17 -4.66
N VAL A 183 5.33 2.07 -5.40
CA VAL A 183 6.56 1.30 -5.57
C VAL A 183 7.40 1.99 -6.65
N PHE A 184 8.47 2.66 -6.24
CA PHE A 184 9.41 3.37 -7.11
C PHE A 184 10.62 2.46 -7.40
N PRO A 185 10.90 2.06 -8.65
CA PRO A 185 11.91 1.05 -8.98
C PRO A 185 13.33 1.61 -9.05
N THR A 186 13.83 2.16 -7.93
CA THR A 186 15.09 2.92 -7.80
C THR A 186 16.29 2.28 -8.48
N SER A 187 16.51 0.97 -8.29
CA SER A 187 17.64 0.26 -8.92
C SER A 187 17.53 0.14 -10.45
N SER A 188 16.32 0.27 -11.02
CA SER A 188 16.00 0.13 -12.45
C SER A 188 15.76 1.46 -13.19
N SER A 189 15.68 2.59 -12.49
CA SER A 189 15.50 3.94 -13.07
C SER A 189 16.60 4.40 -14.05
N VAL A 190 17.68 3.64 -14.19
CA VAL A 190 18.87 3.98 -15.00
C VAL A 190 19.12 2.91 -16.07
N ARG A 191 18.11 2.61 -16.91
CA ARG A 191 18.23 1.69 -18.06
C ARG A 191 17.80 2.37 -19.39
N PRO A 192 18.36 1.95 -20.53
CA PRO A 192 18.71 2.87 -21.63
C PRO A 192 17.53 3.28 -22.53
N LYS A 193 17.76 4.34 -23.33
CA LYS A 193 16.96 4.96 -24.42
C LYS A 193 15.47 4.59 -24.57
N SER A 194 15.08 3.33 -24.72
CA SER A 194 13.66 2.91 -24.73
C SER A 194 12.95 3.17 -23.39
N GLY A 195 13.68 3.25 -22.27
CA GLY A 195 13.14 3.67 -20.99
C GLY A 195 12.84 5.17 -20.90
N LEU A 196 13.43 6.02 -21.75
CA LEU A 196 13.31 7.47 -21.64
C LEU A 196 11.87 7.97 -21.86
N GLU A 197 11.13 7.39 -22.81
CA GLU A 197 9.72 7.77 -23.03
C GLU A 197 8.83 7.36 -21.86
N LYS A 198 9.05 6.18 -21.26
CA LYS A 198 8.35 5.81 -20.01
C LYS A 198 8.71 6.73 -18.86
N LEU A 199 9.98 7.12 -18.71
CA LEU A 199 10.41 8.07 -17.68
C LEU A 199 9.76 9.46 -17.88
N LYS A 200 9.69 9.97 -19.11
CA LYS A 200 8.97 11.22 -19.43
C LYS A 200 7.48 11.16 -19.08
N LEU A 201 6.84 10.00 -19.26
CA LEU A 201 5.44 9.79 -18.87
C LEU A 201 5.28 9.61 -17.35
N PHE A 202 6.30 9.12 -16.65
CA PHE A 202 6.26 8.82 -15.22
C PHE A 202 6.49 10.05 -14.32
N TYR A 203 7.33 10.99 -14.74
CA TYR A 203 7.62 12.24 -14.02
C TYR A 203 6.76 13.41 -14.51
N ARG A 204 6.60 14.46 -13.69
CA ARG A 204 6.00 15.74 -14.13
C ARG A 204 6.92 16.47 -15.10
N ASP A 205 8.20 16.49 -14.74
CA ASP A 205 9.25 17.22 -15.43
C ASP A 205 10.60 16.53 -15.21
N LEU A 206 11.33 16.34 -16.32
CA LEU A 206 12.69 15.80 -16.38
C LEU A 206 13.66 16.75 -17.13
N SER A 207 13.22 17.97 -17.46
CA SER A 207 14.04 18.94 -18.22
C SER A 207 15.35 19.32 -17.52
N TRP A 208 15.39 19.19 -16.20
CA TRP A 208 16.53 19.49 -15.33
C TRP A 208 17.44 18.29 -15.07
N LEU A 209 17.05 17.08 -15.48
CA LEU A 209 17.74 15.83 -15.18
C LEU A 209 19.07 15.74 -15.95
N ARG A 210 20.16 16.18 -15.31
CA ARG A 210 21.54 16.09 -15.83
C ARG A 210 22.34 14.93 -15.23
N ALA A 211 21.92 14.41 -14.08
CA ALA A 211 22.62 13.36 -13.36
C ALA A 211 22.14 11.94 -13.76
N GLN A 212 23.02 10.96 -13.55
CA GLN A 212 22.69 9.53 -13.60
C GLN A 212 22.48 8.93 -12.20
N ASP A 213 22.34 9.77 -11.17
CA ASP A 213 22.22 9.33 -9.78
C ASP A 213 20.78 8.89 -9.45
N LYS A 214 20.66 7.65 -8.98
CA LYS A 214 19.41 7.00 -8.58
C LYS A 214 18.74 7.68 -7.38
N GLU A 215 19.53 8.30 -6.51
CA GLU A 215 19.03 9.03 -5.35
C GLU A 215 18.41 10.36 -5.77
N GLU A 216 19.08 11.12 -6.65
CA GLU A 216 18.51 12.35 -7.24
C GLU A 216 17.18 12.07 -7.96
N PHE A 217 17.07 10.95 -8.70
CA PHE A 217 15.80 10.52 -9.32
C PHE A 217 14.68 10.30 -8.28
N LEU A 218 14.98 9.70 -7.13
CA LEU A 218 13.99 9.45 -6.07
C LEU A 218 13.58 10.76 -5.39
N GLU A 219 14.55 11.59 -5.01
CA GLU A 219 14.33 12.90 -4.38
C GLU A 219 13.53 13.84 -5.30
N ALA A 220 13.91 13.91 -6.59
CA ALA A 220 13.17 14.57 -7.67
C ALA A 220 11.69 14.22 -7.65
N TYR A 221 11.41 12.91 -7.64
CA TYR A 221 10.06 12.39 -7.72
C TYR A 221 9.26 12.69 -6.46
N MET A 222 9.86 12.49 -5.28
CA MET A 222 9.25 12.81 -3.99
C MET A 222 8.96 14.31 -3.83
N GLN A 223 9.84 15.19 -4.31
CA GLN A 223 9.61 16.64 -4.35
C GLN A 223 8.43 16.98 -5.27
N GLN A 224 8.42 16.46 -6.51
CA GLN A 224 7.32 16.71 -7.46
C GLN A 224 5.98 16.24 -6.91
N LEU A 225 5.93 15.08 -6.23
CA LEU A 225 4.73 14.57 -5.56
C LEU A 225 4.22 15.54 -4.48
N GLY A 226 5.13 16.06 -3.64
CA GLY A 226 4.75 16.97 -2.55
C GLY A 226 4.29 18.34 -3.03
N GLU A 227 4.97 18.91 -4.04
CA GLU A 227 4.54 20.14 -4.70
C GLU A 227 3.17 20.03 -5.35
N GLU A 228 2.95 18.93 -6.10
CA GLU A 228 1.69 18.70 -6.80
C GLU A 228 0.53 18.46 -5.84
N TYR A 229 0.76 17.70 -4.75
CA TYR A 229 -0.18 17.54 -3.65
C TYR A 229 -0.59 18.90 -3.05
N ARG A 230 0.39 19.75 -2.71
CA ARG A 230 0.13 21.10 -2.16
C ARG A 230 -0.69 21.94 -3.15
N ARG A 231 -0.29 21.95 -4.42
CA ARG A 231 -0.94 22.71 -5.50
C ARG A 231 -2.41 22.30 -5.68
N LEU A 232 -2.70 21.01 -5.67
CA LEU A 232 -4.04 20.46 -5.91
C LEU A 232 -4.96 20.49 -4.68
N ARG A 233 -4.45 20.14 -3.49
CA ARG A 233 -5.27 19.98 -2.27
C ARG A 233 -5.24 21.17 -1.32
N ARG A 234 -4.29 22.11 -1.47
CA ARG A 234 -4.05 23.25 -0.55
C ARG A 234 -3.93 22.80 0.91
N LYS A 235 -3.19 21.71 1.15
CA LYS A 235 -2.97 21.06 2.45
C LYS A 235 -1.51 20.63 2.56
N GLU A 236 -1.02 20.52 3.78
CA GLU A 236 0.29 19.90 4.05
C GLU A 236 0.29 18.38 3.75
N GLU A 237 1.36 17.97 3.08
CA GLU A 237 2.04 16.66 3.11
C GLU A 237 3.36 16.85 3.89
N TYR A 238 4.28 15.91 4.12
CA TYR A 238 4.30 14.43 4.10
C TYR A 238 4.32 13.63 2.79
N VAL A 239 5.54 13.53 2.24
CA VAL A 239 6.02 12.46 1.36
C VAL A 239 7.21 11.77 2.07
N SER A 240 7.25 10.44 2.14
CA SER A 240 8.35 9.69 2.77
C SER A 240 8.47 8.29 2.15
N ASN A 241 9.68 7.73 2.09
CA ASN A 241 9.98 6.41 1.51
C ASN A 241 10.43 5.38 2.55
N ILE A 242 10.24 4.10 2.24
CA ILE A 242 10.97 2.98 2.85
C ILE A 242 11.76 2.28 1.73
N ARG A 243 13.08 2.23 1.86
CA ARG A 243 13.95 1.49 0.95
C ARG A 243 13.93 0.00 1.27
N VAL A 244 13.70 -0.82 0.27
CA VAL A 244 13.68 -2.28 0.37
C VAL A 244 14.67 -2.88 -0.62
N GLY A 245 15.45 -3.87 -0.18
CA GLY A 245 16.35 -4.62 -1.06
C GLY A 245 17.82 -4.59 -0.64
N SER A 246 18.67 -5.17 -1.46
CA SER A 246 20.12 -5.22 -1.25
C SER A 246 20.86 -4.33 -2.25
N ARG A 247 22.21 -4.26 -2.12
CA ARG A 247 23.08 -3.56 -3.07
C ARG A 247 22.87 -3.95 -4.54
N GLN A 248 22.38 -5.16 -4.83
CA GLN A 248 22.18 -5.64 -6.21
C GLN A 248 20.79 -5.32 -6.77
N PHE A 249 19.77 -5.27 -5.92
CA PHE A 249 18.39 -4.98 -6.30
C PHE A 249 17.69 -4.29 -5.14
N TYR A 250 17.22 -3.06 -5.38
CA TYR A 250 16.45 -2.29 -4.40
C TYR A 250 15.40 -1.40 -5.08
N TYR A 251 14.38 -1.07 -4.32
CA TYR A 251 13.29 -0.16 -4.69
C TYR A 251 12.85 0.60 -3.45
N ASP A 252 12.06 1.65 -3.65
CA ASP A 252 11.56 2.50 -2.58
C ASP A 252 10.02 2.48 -2.58
N VAL A 253 9.39 2.18 -1.44
CA VAL A 253 7.94 2.34 -1.28
C VAL A 253 7.69 3.73 -0.71
N ILE A 254 7.15 4.62 -1.54
CA ILE A 254 6.85 6.01 -1.20
C ILE A 254 5.41 6.10 -0.69
N LEU A 255 5.22 6.64 0.51
CA LEU A 255 3.94 7.12 1.01
C LEU A 255 3.77 8.61 0.69
N VAL A 256 2.63 8.96 0.09
CA VAL A 256 2.14 10.33 -0.05
C VAL A 256 0.79 10.43 0.65
N CYS A 257 0.66 11.30 1.64
CA CYS A 257 -0.59 11.46 2.38
C CYS A 257 -0.76 12.86 2.99
N LYS A 258 -1.90 13.11 3.63
CA LYS A 258 -2.09 14.34 4.40
C LYS A 258 -1.23 14.29 5.66
N LYS A 259 -0.37 15.29 5.86
CA LYS A 259 0.38 15.43 7.11
C LYS A 259 -0.57 15.52 8.31
N GLY A 260 -0.24 14.75 9.35
CA GLY A 260 -1.04 14.63 10.55
C GLY A 260 -0.42 13.66 11.56
N PRO A 261 -1.01 13.47 12.75
CA PRO A 261 -0.40 12.67 13.82
C PRO A 261 -0.07 11.22 13.45
N TYR A 262 -0.78 10.66 12.48
CA TYR A 262 -0.68 9.25 12.08
C TYR A 262 0.56 8.90 11.24
N ILE A 263 1.23 9.89 10.65
CA ILE A 263 2.50 9.68 9.94
C ILE A 263 3.60 9.13 10.86
N ARG A 264 3.48 9.30 12.19
CA ARG A 264 4.39 8.68 13.16
C ARG A 264 4.35 7.16 13.13
N ALA A 265 3.24 6.57 12.71
CA ALA A 265 3.14 5.12 12.50
C ALA A 265 4.00 4.67 11.30
N TRP A 266 4.13 5.50 10.26
CA TRP A 266 5.07 5.25 9.15
C TRP A 266 6.52 5.38 9.62
N GLU A 267 6.87 6.44 10.35
CA GLU A 267 8.25 6.60 10.85
C GLU A 267 8.65 5.49 11.84
N TYR A 268 7.74 5.09 12.73
CA TYR A 268 7.94 3.93 13.60
C TYR A 268 8.23 2.67 12.78
N PHE A 269 7.40 2.40 11.78
CA PHE A 269 7.49 1.20 10.95
C PHE A 269 8.75 1.20 10.06
N LYS A 270 9.11 2.36 9.49
CA LYS A 270 10.36 2.61 8.76
C LYS A 270 11.59 2.30 9.64
N GLY A 271 11.59 2.75 10.90
CA GLY A 271 12.72 2.55 11.81
C GLY A 271 12.74 1.21 12.57
N ARG A 272 11.65 0.44 12.59
CA ARG A 272 11.53 -0.79 13.41
C ARG A 272 12.16 -2.03 12.77
N LEU A 273 12.20 -2.11 11.44
CA LEU A 273 12.65 -3.27 10.68
C LEU A 273 13.84 -2.89 9.79
N ASP A 274 14.80 -3.80 9.63
CA ASP A 274 15.86 -3.63 8.65
C ASP A 274 15.38 -4.14 7.29
N TRP A 275 14.84 -3.21 6.51
CA TRP A 275 14.28 -3.43 5.17
C TRP A 275 15.32 -3.83 4.11
N GLN A 276 16.62 -3.75 4.43
CA GLN A 276 17.72 -4.13 3.54
C GLN A 276 18.40 -5.44 3.95
N ASN A 277 18.07 -5.98 5.13
CA ASN A 277 18.53 -7.29 5.59
C ASN A 277 17.68 -8.42 4.96
N PRO A 278 18.30 -9.41 4.27
CA PRO A 278 17.57 -10.53 3.67
C PRO A 278 16.63 -11.31 4.60
N ALA A 279 16.84 -11.29 5.92
CA ALA A 279 15.91 -11.90 6.90
C ALA A 279 14.48 -11.33 6.86
N ILE A 280 14.28 -10.13 6.27
CA ILE A 280 12.95 -9.57 6.02
C ILE A 280 12.15 -10.40 5.00
N ILE A 281 12.82 -11.11 4.08
CA ILE A 281 12.19 -11.99 3.10
C ILE A 281 11.57 -13.19 3.81
N GLU A 282 12.33 -13.85 4.68
CA GLU A 282 11.85 -14.99 5.50
C GLU A 282 10.68 -14.57 6.37
N THR A 283 10.81 -13.42 7.05
CA THR A 283 9.73 -12.80 7.85
C THR A 283 8.47 -12.55 7.00
N THR A 284 8.64 -12.07 5.77
CA THR A 284 7.52 -11.83 4.84
C THR A 284 6.88 -13.15 4.40
N LEU A 285 7.66 -14.14 3.98
CA LEU A 285 7.17 -15.46 3.57
C LEU A 285 6.43 -16.17 4.70
N ASP A 286 6.94 -16.11 5.93
CA ASP A 286 6.27 -16.71 7.09
C ASP A 286 4.93 -16.06 7.41
N ILE A 287 4.82 -14.74 7.27
CA ILE A 287 3.53 -14.04 7.42
C ILE A 287 2.57 -14.45 6.30
N LEU A 288 3.01 -14.46 5.04
CA LEU A 288 2.18 -14.81 3.88
C LEU A 288 1.73 -16.29 3.88
N HIS A 289 2.54 -17.20 4.42
CA HIS A 289 2.22 -18.62 4.58
C HIS A 289 1.50 -18.97 5.90
N GLY A 290 1.16 -17.98 6.73
CA GLY A 290 0.46 -18.22 7.98
C GLY A 290 1.31 -18.83 9.10
N ARG A 291 2.64 -18.84 8.96
CA ARG A 291 3.62 -19.46 9.87
C ARG A 291 4.12 -18.52 10.97
N ALA A 292 3.53 -17.33 11.09
CA ALA A 292 4.13 -16.19 11.79
C ALA A 292 4.43 -16.45 13.29
N THR A 293 5.73 -16.58 13.61
CA THR A 293 6.25 -16.63 14.99
C THR A 293 6.70 -15.25 15.51
N ARG A 294 6.78 -14.23 14.65
CA ARG A 294 7.22 -12.86 15.00
C ARG A 294 6.25 -11.80 14.48
N ILE A 295 5.41 -11.31 15.39
CA ILE A 295 4.39 -10.26 15.20
C ILE A 295 4.74 -9.01 16.04
N ASP A 296 5.93 -8.97 16.64
CA ASP A 296 6.36 -7.94 17.60
C ASP A 296 6.35 -6.51 17.04
N TRP A 297 6.72 -6.33 15.77
CA TRP A 297 6.65 -5.03 15.10
C TRP A 297 5.21 -4.54 14.91
N PHE A 298 4.27 -5.46 14.68
CA PHE A 298 2.83 -5.17 14.56
C PHE A 298 2.24 -4.74 15.93
N ILE A 299 2.72 -5.32 17.04
CA ILE A 299 2.35 -4.92 18.41
C ILE A 299 2.77 -3.47 18.65
N GLY A 300 4.03 -3.12 18.38
CA GLY A 300 4.50 -1.75 18.58
C GLY A 300 3.83 -0.73 17.66
N LEU A 301 3.46 -1.13 16.43
CA LEU A 301 2.64 -0.32 15.53
C LEU A 301 1.26 -0.02 16.14
N GLN A 302 0.59 -1.02 16.75
CA GLN A 302 -0.65 -0.81 17.49
C GLN A 302 -0.45 0.15 18.68
N GLU A 303 0.63 0.01 19.45
CA GLU A 303 0.90 0.86 20.61
C GLU A 303 1.05 2.34 20.22
N GLU A 304 1.72 2.64 19.10
CA GLU A 304 1.80 4.00 18.57
C GLU A 304 0.44 4.48 18.02
N ILE A 305 -0.35 3.65 17.34
CA ILE A 305 -1.72 4.02 16.92
C ILE A 305 -2.63 4.31 18.13
N ALA A 306 -2.52 3.54 19.21
CA ALA A 306 -3.24 3.81 20.45
C ALA A 306 -2.75 5.11 21.13
N SER A 307 -1.45 5.40 21.06
CA SER A 307 -0.84 6.67 21.49
C SER A 307 -1.36 7.87 20.68
N ILE A 308 -1.46 7.73 19.36
CA ILE A 308 -2.04 8.72 18.43
C ILE A 308 -3.50 9.01 18.80
N ASN A 309 -4.33 7.97 18.93
CA ASN A 309 -5.76 8.11 19.25
C ASN A 309 -5.98 8.85 20.58
N ARG A 310 -5.31 8.43 21.66
CA ARG A 310 -5.40 9.11 22.98
C ARG A 310 -4.98 10.57 22.93
N LYS A 311 -3.99 10.93 22.10
CA LYS A 311 -3.55 12.33 21.91
C LYS A 311 -4.56 13.15 21.11
N MET A 312 -5.23 12.55 20.12
CA MET A 312 -6.28 13.21 19.33
C MET A 312 -7.53 13.48 20.18
N GLU A 313 -8.02 12.47 20.90
CA GLU A 313 -9.19 12.56 21.79
C GLU A 313 -9.01 13.66 22.85
N ARG A 314 -7.88 13.69 23.55
CA ARG A 314 -7.54 14.74 24.53
C ARG A 314 -7.50 16.15 23.92
N LYS A 315 -7.05 16.29 22.66
CA LYS A 315 -7.02 17.60 21.99
C LYS A 315 -8.43 18.07 21.63
N THR A 316 -9.28 17.18 21.13
CA THR A 316 -10.69 17.49 20.83
C THR A 316 -11.46 17.88 22.09
N GLN A 317 -11.27 17.16 23.20
CA GLN A 317 -11.92 17.47 24.46
C GLN A 317 -11.53 18.87 24.97
N LYS A 318 -10.23 19.19 25.01
CA LYS A 318 -9.77 20.54 25.40
C LYS A 318 -10.35 21.64 24.52
N SER A 319 -10.40 21.45 23.19
CA SER A 319 -10.98 22.45 22.28
C SER A 319 -12.50 22.62 22.41
N LEU A 320 -13.20 21.69 23.08
CA LEU A 320 -14.61 21.84 23.42
C LEU A 320 -14.77 22.54 24.77
N GLU A 321 -13.94 22.21 25.76
CA GLU A 321 -13.88 22.88 27.06
C GLU A 321 -13.52 24.38 26.91
N GLU A 322 -12.55 24.70 26.03
CA GLU A 322 -12.13 26.07 25.67
C GLU A 322 -13.17 26.84 24.81
N PHE A 323 -14.27 26.20 24.36
CA PHE A 323 -15.33 26.81 23.56
C PHE A 323 -16.66 26.95 24.33
N ILE A 324 -16.70 26.44 25.57
CA ILE A 324 -17.87 26.46 26.47
C ILE A 324 -17.65 27.47 27.63
N ILE A 325 -16.44 28.05 27.72
CA ILE A 325 -16.05 29.17 28.60
C ILE A 325 -16.01 30.45 27.77
#